data_AF-A0A2U2N0S4-F1
#
_entry.id   AF-A0A2U2N0S4-F1
#
_cell.length_a   1.000
_cell.length_b   1.000
_cell.length_c   1.000
_cell.angle_alpha   90.00
_cell.angle_beta   90.00
_cell.angle_gamma   90.00
#
_symmetry.space_group_name_H-M   'P 1'
#
loop_
_entity.id
_entity.type
_entity.pdbx_description
1 polymer ?
#
loop_
_entity_poly.entity_id
_entity_poly.type
_entity_poly.pdbx_seq_one_letter_code
_entity_poly.pdbx_strand_id
1 'polypeptide(L)'
;MTDNRLIITGTSAFFRLGTQRRTGQVYFSPDMLIREYNRFASDHDGRMLLPITRSHKPTFFTEPDNQHVILWSSRTGKALVAAIDFVEEKYDPEYPPHVRGYDMPDPWNQLPARLCLGVSEVQVMDFDPTDYQTEPVTSVGKIAPLDEALKARNVSLLRIIPKPNVEVISDTDEALN
;
A
#
# COMPACT_ATOMS: atom_id res chain seq x y z
N MET A 1 -3.61 20.66 -17.45
CA MET A 1 -2.90 19.52 -16.85
C MET A 1 -3.80 19.06 -15.72
N THR A 2 -4.59 18.03 -15.96
CA THR A 2 -5.45 17.42 -14.94
C THR A 2 -4.51 16.79 -13.91
N ASP A 3 -4.51 17.32 -12.68
CA ASP A 3 -3.83 16.68 -11.56
C ASP A 3 -4.49 15.31 -11.36
N ASN A 4 -3.78 14.23 -11.70
CA ASN A 4 -4.21 12.85 -11.43
C ASN A 4 -4.09 12.56 -9.92
N ARG A 5 -4.81 13.32 -9.10
CA ARG A 5 -5.03 13.00 -7.69
C ARG A 5 -6.21 12.03 -7.64
N LEU A 6 -5.91 10.74 -7.73
CA LEU A 6 -6.89 9.72 -7.40
C LEU A 6 -7.22 9.86 -5.90
N ILE A 7 -8.50 9.99 -5.57
CA ILE A 7 -8.93 10.06 -4.18
C ILE A 7 -9.20 8.64 -3.68
N ILE A 8 -8.47 8.23 -2.65
CA ILE A 8 -8.61 6.90 -2.05
C ILE A 8 -9.54 6.99 -0.84
N THR A 9 -10.54 6.11 -0.78
CA THR A 9 -11.41 5.98 0.40
C THR A 9 -11.41 4.54 0.89
N GLY A 10 -11.76 4.33 2.16
CA GLY A 10 -11.97 3.00 2.72
C GLY A 10 -10.84 2.54 3.63
N THR A 11 -10.89 1.28 4.06
CA THR A 11 -9.88 0.76 4.97
C THR A 11 -8.61 0.40 4.21
N SER A 12 -7.50 0.99 4.66
CA SER A 12 -6.22 0.88 3.99
C SER A 12 -5.13 0.49 4.98
N ALA A 13 -4.25 -0.40 4.55
CA ALA A 13 -3.03 -0.72 5.26
C ALA A 13 -1.91 0.23 4.81
N PHE A 14 -1.42 1.06 5.72
CA PHE A 14 -0.40 2.04 5.42
C PHE A 14 1.00 1.57 5.78
N PHE A 15 1.93 1.75 4.85
CA PHE A 15 3.34 1.48 5.05
C PHE A 15 4.17 2.69 4.63
N ARG A 16 4.92 3.25 5.58
CA ARG A 16 5.92 4.26 5.25
C ARG A 16 7.15 3.60 4.63
N LEU A 17 7.49 4.01 3.41
CA LEU A 17 8.72 3.61 2.74
C LEU A 17 9.91 4.37 3.31
N GLY A 18 10.93 3.62 3.74
CA GLY A 18 12.21 4.13 4.21
C GLY A 18 12.15 4.75 5.61
N THR A 19 12.80 4.10 6.59
CA THR A 19 13.20 4.83 7.81
C THR A 19 14.59 4.54 8.34
N GLN A 20 15.41 3.66 7.72
CA GLN A 20 16.87 3.62 7.94
C GLN A 20 17.55 2.57 7.07
N ARG A 21 18.75 2.90 6.55
CA ARG A 21 19.73 1.92 6.10
C ARG A 21 20.17 1.12 7.33
N ARG A 22 19.79 -0.16 7.41
CA ARG A 22 20.33 -1.06 8.42
C ARG A 22 21.65 -1.64 7.89
N THR A 23 22.69 -1.61 8.71
CA THR A 23 23.99 -2.19 8.36
C THR A 23 23.81 -3.66 7.98
N GLY A 24 24.30 -4.07 6.82
CA GLY A 24 24.17 -5.44 6.31
C GLY A 24 22.87 -5.76 5.54
N GLN A 25 21.98 -4.78 5.32
CA GLN A 25 20.80 -4.96 4.46
C GLN A 25 20.94 -4.16 3.16
N VAL A 26 20.46 -4.74 2.06
CA VAL A 26 20.31 -4.02 0.80
C VAL A 26 19.28 -2.91 1.01
N TYR A 27 19.70 -1.67 0.80
CA TYR A 27 18.84 -0.50 0.94
C TYR A 27 18.41 -0.02 -0.43
N PHE A 28 17.11 -0.05 -0.68
CA PHE A 28 16.49 0.59 -1.83
C PHE A 28 15.90 1.93 -1.40
N SER A 29 16.16 2.98 -2.17
CA SER A 29 15.50 4.27 -1.93
C SER A 29 13.99 4.13 -2.15
N PRO A 30 13.13 4.87 -1.40
CA PRO A 30 11.68 4.83 -1.61
C PRO A 30 11.26 5.05 -3.07
N ASP A 31 11.93 5.94 -3.79
CA ASP A 31 11.61 6.25 -5.19
C ASP A 31 11.97 5.11 -6.13
N MET A 32 13.09 4.43 -5.86
CA MET A 32 13.47 3.22 -6.59
C MET A 32 12.43 2.12 -6.33
N LEU A 33 11.99 1.93 -5.09
CA LEU A 33 10.97 0.93 -4.76
C LEU A 33 9.65 1.17 -5.48
N ILE A 34 9.13 2.39 -5.40
CA ILE A 34 7.88 2.76 -6.07
C ILE A 34 7.98 2.53 -7.59
N ARG A 35 9.10 2.94 -8.20
CA ARG A 35 9.32 2.74 -9.65
C ARG A 35 9.40 1.27 -10.03
N GLU A 36 10.15 0.48 -9.27
CA GLU A 36 10.32 -0.95 -9.56
C GLU A 36 9.02 -1.72 -9.42
N TYR A 37 8.26 -1.48 -8.34
CA TYR A 37 6.95 -2.10 -8.15
C TYR A 37 5.94 -1.69 -9.21
N ASN A 38 5.89 -0.40 -9.57
CA ASN A 38 4.98 0.07 -10.62
C ASN A 38 5.33 -0.52 -11.99
N ARG A 39 6.64 -0.57 -12.33
CA ARG A 39 7.11 -1.19 -13.57
C ARG A 39 6.74 -2.68 -13.59
N PHE A 40 7.10 -3.41 -12.54
CA PHE A 40 6.82 -4.83 -12.44
C PHE A 40 5.32 -5.12 -12.57
N ALA A 41 4.47 -4.40 -11.84
CA ALA A 41 3.04 -4.58 -11.94
C ALA A 41 2.52 -4.25 -13.35
N SER A 42 3.02 -3.21 -14.01
CA SER A 42 2.65 -2.89 -15.40
C SER A 42 2.98 -4.03 -16.37
N ASP A 43 4.09 -4.73 -16.15
CA ASP A 43 4.50 -5.89 -16.95
C ASP A 43 3.68 -7.16 -16.61
N HIS A 44 2.88 -7.13 -15.55
CA HIS A 44 2.09 -8.26 -15.02
C HIS A 44 0.61 -7.90 -14.84
N ASP A 45 0.03 -7.18 -15.80
CA ASP A 45 -1.41 -6.81 -15.84
C ASP A 45 -1.90 -6.08 -14.56
N GLY A 46 -1.04 -5.26 -13.97
CA GLY A 46 -1.31 -4.50 -12.75
C GLY A 46 -1.23 -5.31 -11.47
N ARG A 47 -0.71 -6.55 -11.51
CA ARG A 47 -0.69 -7.48 -10.36
C ARG A 47 0.73 -7.75 -9.88
N MET A 48 0.88 -7.96 -8.58
CA MET A 48 2.14 -8.43 -7.99
C MET A 48 1.92 -9.08 -6.63
N LEU A 49 2.90 -9.86 -6.21
CA LEU A 49 3.07 -10.22 -4.81
C LEU A 49 3.83 -9.09 -4.10
N LEU A 50 3.35 -8.71 -2.91
CA LEU A 50 3.98 -7.70 -2.06
C LEU A 50 4.40 -8.34 -0.73
N PRO A 51 5.71 -8.45 -0.45
CA PRO A 51 6.19 -9.09 0.76
C PRO A 51 6.18 -8.10 1.93
N ILE A 52 5.58 -8.51 3.04
CA ILE A 52 5.56 -7.75 4.28
C ILE A 52 6.47 -8.44 5.31
N THR A 53 7.62 -7.82 5.56
CA THR A 53 8.68 -8.37 6.43
C THR A 53 8.47 -8.10 7.93
N ARG A 54 7.45 -7.30 8.28
CA ARG A 54 7.13 -6.93 9.66
C ARG A 54 6.23 -7.97 10.32
N SER A 55 6.29 -8.04 11.66
CA SER A 55 5.45 -8.93 12.48
C SER A 55 4.01 -8.43 12.56
N HIS A 56 3.25 -8.50 11.47
CA HIS A 56 1.81 -8.26 11.51
C HIS A 56 1.06 -9.58 11.52
N LYS A 57 -0.05 -9.62 12.27
CA LYS A 57 -0.95 -10.77 12.22
C LYS A 57 -1.71 -10.73 10.89
N PRO A 58 -1.83 -11.85 10.16
CA PRO A 58 -2.58 -11.92 8.90
C PRO A 58 -4.02 -11.41 9.01
N THR A 59 -4.66 -11.64 10.16
CA THR A 59 -6.01 -11.15 10.49
C THR A 59 -6.18 -9.63 10.34
N PHE A 60 -5.08 -8.87 10.39
CA PHE A 60 -5.07 -7.42 10.19
C PHE A 60 -5.40 -7.00 8.76
N PHE A 61 -5.21 -7.90 7.79
CA PHE A 61 -5.45 -7.65 6.37
C PHE A 61 -6.72 -8.33 5.85
N THR A 62 -7.29 -9.27 6.61
CA THR A 62 -8.50 -10.02 6.23
C THR A 62 -9.80 -9.39 6.73
N GLU A 63 -9.77 -8.16 7.26
CA GLU A 63 -11.01 -7.49 7.63
C GLU A 63 -11.83 -7.16 6.37
N PRO A 64 -13.16 -7.35 6.39
CA PRO A 64 -14.01 -7.29 5.20
C PRO A 64 -14.03 -5.93 4.49
N ASP A 65 -13.60 -4.86 5.17
CA ASP A 65 -13.55 -3.51 4.62
C ASP A 65 -12.15 -3.10 4.14
N ASN A 66 -11.13 -3.97 4.29
CA ASN A 66 -9.77 -3.71 3.84
C ASN A 66 -9.67 -3.80 2.34
N GLN A 67 -9.51 -2.65 1.70
CA GLN A 67 -9.53 -2.56 0.25
C GLN A 67 -8.13 -2.35 -0.32
N HIS A 68 -7.27 -1.60 0.37
CA HIS A 68 -6.03 -1.11 -0.25
C HIS A 68 -4.79 -1.28 0.63
N VAL A 69 -3.65 -1.46 -0.03
CA VAL A 69 -2.33 -1.19 0.55
C VAL A 69 -1.79 0.12 -0.02
N ILE A 70 -1.24 0.96 0.87
CA ILE A 70 -0.65 2.25 0.49
C ILE A 70 0.79 2.30 0.99
N LEU A 71 1.73 2.29 0.05
CA LEU A 71 3.17 2.45 0.27
C LEU A 71 3.56 3.90 0.02
N TRP A 72 3.71 4.70 1.08
CA TRP A 72 3.92 6.14 0.97
C TRP A 72 5.37 6.54 1.26
N SER A 73 5.91 7.42 0.41
CA SER A 73 7.21 8.08 0.59
C SER A 73 7.02 9.51 1.08
N SER A 74 7.32 9.75 2.36
CA SER A 74 7.30 11.12 2.92
C SER A 74 8.34 12.05 2.30
N ARG A 75 9.32 11.51 1.56
CA ARG A 75 10.38 12.30 0.90
C ARG A 75 9.88 12.90 -0.42
N THR A 76 9.04 12.17 -1.13
CA THR A 76 8.59 12.54 -2.48
C THR A 76 7.11 12.86 -2.57
N GLY A 77 6.34 12.63 -1.50
CA GLY A 77 4.89 12.84 -1.51
C GLY A 77 4.16 11.85 -2.43
N LYS A 78 4.84 10.78 -2.88
CA LYS A 78 4.26 9.77 -3.74
C LYS A 78 3.83 8.57 -2.94
N ALA A 79 2.73 7.96 -3.36
CA ALA A 79 2.30 6.66 -2.89
C ALA A 79 2.18 5.68 -4.05
N LEU A 80 2.52 4.41 -3.77
CA LEU A 80 2.03 3.28 -4.53
C LEU A 80 0.79 2.73 -3.83
N VAL A 81 -0.30 2.60 -4.56
CA VAL A 81 -1.60 2.16 -4.09
C VAL A 81 -1.98 0.91 -4.85
N ALA A 82 -2.51 -0.09 -4.17
CA ALA A 82 -2.98 -1.31 -4.80
C ALA A 82 -4.15 -1.90 -4.03
N ALA A 83 -5.06 -2.55 -4.74
CA ALA A 83 -6.13 -3.34 -4.15
C ALA A 83 -5.55 -4.62 -3.53
N ILE A 84 -6.07 -5.06 -2.38
CA ILE A 84 -5.65 -6.32 -1.75
C ILE A 84 -6.60 -7.42 -2.21
N ASP A 85 -6.10 -8.38 -2.97
CA ASP A 85 -6.89 -9.51 -3.46
C ASP A 85 -6.90 -10.68 -2.46
N PHE A 86 -5.75 -10.96 -1.86
CA PHE A 86 -5.58 -12.04 -0.89
C PHE A 86 -4.36 -11.83 0.01
N VAL A 87 -4.31 -12.62 1.08
CA VAL A 87 -3.30 -12.57 2.12
C VAL A 87 -2.78 -13.98 2.36
N GLU A 88 -1.48 -14.18 2.22
CA GLU A 88 -0.82 -15.45 2.48
C GLU A 88 0.07 -15.35 3.73
N GLU A 89 -0.05 -16.35 4.60
CA GLU A 89 0.82 -16.49 5.76
C GLU A 89 2.18 -16.99 5.31
N LYS A 90 3.19 -16.12 5.44
CA LYS A 90 4.58 -16.33 5.02
C LYS A 90 4.77 -16.35 3.51
N TYR A 91 5.94 -15.89 3.10
CA TYR A 91 6.49 -16.06 1.77
C TYR A 91 7.82 -16.76 1.91
N ASP A 92 7.98 -17.87 1.19
CA ASP A 92 9.25 -18.57 1.05
C ASP A 92 9.66 -18.51 -0.42
N PRO A 93 10.81 -17.91 -0.77
CA PRO A 93 11.29 -17.87 -2.15
C PRO A 93 11.62 -19.25 -2.72
N GLU A 94 11.90 -20.25 -1.87
CA GLU A 94 12.09 -21.65 -2.33
C GLU A 94 10.76 -22.32 -2.70
N TYR A 95 9.66 -21.86 -2.11
CA TYR A 95 8.30 -22.38 -2.32
C TYR A 95 7.31 -21.22 -2.54
N PRO A 96 7.47 -20.45 -3.64
CA PRO A 96 6.63 -19.28 -3.85
C PRO A 96 5.17 -19.69 -4.02
N PRO A 97 4.21 -18.87 -3.54
CA PRO A 97 2.80 -19.18 -3.69
C PRO A 97 2.44 -19.26 -5.18
N HIS A 98 1.88 -20.40 -5.59
CA HIS A 98 1.48 -20.64 -6.97
C HIS A 98 0.09 -20.06 -7.24
N VAL A 99 -0.04 -18.73 -7.12
CA VAL A 99 -1.26 -18.03 -7.53
C VAL A 99 -1.08 -17.50 -8.94
N ARG A 100 -1.89 -18.00 -9.88
CA ARG A 100 -1.78 -17.65 -11.29
C ARG A 100 -1.89 -16.14 -11.50
N GLY A 101 -0.89 -15.55 -12.15
CA GLY A 101 -0.87 -14.13 -12.48
C GLY A 101 -0.35 -13.22 -11.37
N TYR A 102 0.17 -13.76 -10.28
CA TYR A 102 0.87 -13.01 -9.25
C TYR A 102 2.30 -13.52 -9.14
N ASP A 103 3.26 -12.61 -9.23
CA ASP A 103 4.68 -12.91 -9.07
C ASP A 103 5.37 -11.77 -8.29
N MET A 104 6.56 -12.02 -7.79
CA MET A 104 7.27 -11.14 -6.88
C MET A 104 8.35 -10.33 -7.61
N PRO A 105 8.40 -9.00 -7.45
CA PRO A 105 9.43 -8.18 -8.05
C PRO A 105 10.84 -8.50 -7.52
N ASP A 106 11.84 -8.52 -8.39
CA ASP A 106 13.25 -8.60 -8.00
C ASP A 106 13.67 -7.38 -7.14
N PRO A 107 14.54 -7.55 -6.13
CA PRO A 107 15.08 -8.82 -5.62
C PRO A 107 14.25 -9.40 -4.47
N TRP A 108 13.01 -8.95 -4.28
CA TRP A 108 12.18 -9.38 -3.15
C TRP A 108 11.75 -10.84 -3.26
N ASN A 109 11.73 -11.36 -4.48
CA ASN A 109 11.60 -12.77 -4.80
C ASN A 109 12.70 -13.67 -4.20
N GLN A 110 13.76 -13.09 -3.61
CA GLN A 110 14.84 -13.83 -2.95
C GLN A 110 14.76 -13.76 -1.41
N LEU A 111 13.86 -12.95 -0.87
CA LEU A 111 13.80 -12.69 0.58
C LEU A 111 12.54 -13.29 1.17
N PRO A 112 12.65 -14.16 2.20
CA PRO A 112 11.47 -14.65 2.88
C PRO A 112 10.75 -13.51 3.60
N ALA A 113 9.42 -13.57 3.62
CA ALA A 113 8.58 -12.61 4.31
C ALA A 113 7.66 -13.32 5.30
N ARG A 114 7.24 -12.61 6.35
CA ARG A 114 6.31 -13.16 7.35
C ARG A 114 4.88 -13.19 6.84
N LEU A 115 4.58 -12.34 5.86
CA LEU A 115 3.28 -12.21 5.22
C LEU A 115 3.51 -11.82 3.76
N CYS A 116 2.66 -12.31 2.87
CA CYS A 116 2.62 -11.91 1.47
C CYS A 116 1.21 -11.40 1.14
N LEU A 117 1.13 -10.28 0.44
CA LEU A 117 -0.13 -9.79 -0.11
C LEU A 117 -0.15 -10.07 -1.61
N GLY A 118 -1.24 -10.64 -2.11
CA GLY A 118 -1.56 -10.55 -3.53
C GLY A 118 -2.27 -9.23 -3.77
N VAL A 119 -1.73 -8.41 -4.66
CA VAL A 119 -2.28 -7.08 -4.93
C VAL A 119 -2.48 -6.85 -6.43
N SER A 120 -3.53 -6.10 -6.76
CA SER A 120 -3.93 -5.75 -8.12
C SER A 120 -4.17 -4.23 -8.23
N GLU A 121 -4.43 -3.77 -9.46
CA GLU A 121 -4.70 -2.36 -9.75
C GLU A 121 -3.62 -1.43 -9.22
N VAL A 122 -2.35 -1.86 -9.31
CA VAL A 122 -1.21 -1.12 -8.79
C VAL A 122 -1.05 0.20 -9.53
N GLN A 123 -1.07 1.31 -8.79
CA GLN A 123 -0.95 2.66 -9.33
C GLN A 123 0.00 3.51 -8.49
N VAL A 124 0.65 4.48 -9.14
CA VAL A 124 1.45 5.51 -8.46
C VAL A 124 0.77 6.85 -8.61
N MET A 125 0.58 7.52 -7.49
CA MET A 125 -0.06 8.83 -7.43
C MET A 125 0.62 9.76 -6.43
N ASP A 126 0.36 11.04 -6.59
CA ASP A 126 0.68 12.02 -5.55
C ASP A 126 -0.28 11.82 -4.38
N PHE A 127 0.27 11.77 -3.17
CA PHE A 127 -0.45 11.47 -1.95
C PHE A 127 0.02 12.37 -0.82
N ASP A 128 -0.88 13.27 -0.41
CA ASP A 128 -0.70 14.09 0.78
C ASP A 128 -1.54 13.51 1.93
N PRO A 129 -0.94 12.95 2.98
CA PRO A 129 -1.68 12.44 4.12
C PRO A 129 -2.55 13.49 4.82
N THR A 130 -2.22 14.79 4.67
CA THR A 130 -2.98 15.88 5.28
C THR A 130 -4.31 16.13 4.60
N ASP A 131 -4.53 15.58 3.39
CA ASP A 131 -5.80 15.63 2.66
C ASP A 131 -6.84 14.66 3.26
N TYR A 132 -6.43 13.76 4.17
CA TYR A 132 -7.29 12.70 4.69
C TYR A 132 -7.56 12.83 6.21
N GLN A 133 -8.72 12.35 6.62
CA GLN A 133 -9.07 12.04 8.01
C GLN A 133 -8.98 10.53 8.22
N THR A 134 -8.73 10.12 9.47
CA THR A 134 -8.60 8.71 9.85
C THR A 134 -9.66 8.32 10.84
N GLU A 135 -10.30 7.18 10.59
CA GLU A 135 -11.19 6.52 11.54
C GLU A 135 -10.55 5.22 12.04
N PRO A 136 -10.71 4.89 13.34
CA PRO A 136 -10.28 3.60 13.86
C PRO A 136 -11.08 2.47 13.24
N VAL A 137 -10.37 1.44 12.79
CA VAL A 137 -10.99 0.19 12.33
C VAL A 137 -11.38 -0.69 13.54
N THR A 138 -10.72 -0.48 14.68
CA THR A 138 -11.10 -1.09 15.97
C THR A 138 -11.33 0.00 17.02
N SER A 139 -12.27 -0.22 17.95
CA SER A 139 -12.88 0.78 18.85
C SER A 139 -11.96 1.43 19.91
N VAL A 140 -10.64 1.45 19.73
CA VAL A 140 -9.69 1.85 20.77
C VAL A 140 -8.94 3.12 20.40
N GLY A 141 -9.38 4.24 20.99
CA GLY A 141 -8.60 5.45 21.16
C GLY A 141 -8.75 6.51 20.06
N LYS A 142 -8.39 7.76 20.43
CA LYS A 142 -8.23 8.85 19.46
C LYS A 142 -7.01 8.54 18.59
N ILE A 143 -7.19 8.52 17.28
CA ILE A 143 -6.11 8.37 16.32
C ILE A 143 -5.55 9.75 16.00
N ALA A 144 -4.22 9.89 16.03
CA ALA A 144 -3.54 11.10 15.59
C ALA A 144 -3.81 11.34 14.09
N PRO A 145 -3.80 12.59 13.60
CA PRO A 145 -3.89 12.87 12.16
C PRO A 145 -3.01 11.96 11.32
N LEU A 146 -3.45 11.61 10.09
CA LEU A 146 -2.77 10.58 9.27
C LEU A 146 -1.27 10.88 9.09
N ASP A 147 -0.89 12.13 8.87
CA ASP A 147 0.52 12.54 8.72
C ASP A 147 1.34 12.28 10.00
N GLU A 148 0.73 12.42 11.18
CA GLU A 148 1.35 12.09 12.46
C GLU A 148 1.39 10.57 12.68
N ALA A 149 0.30 9.87 12.37
CA ALA A 149 0.23 8.42 12.45
C ALA A 149 1.28 7.74 11.55
N LEU A 150 1.55 8.28 10.36
CA LEU A 150 2.57 7.78 9.43
C LEU A 150 4.01 8.11 9.85
N LYS A 151 4.21 9.10 10.74
CA LYS A 151 5.53 9.35 11.35
C LYS A 151 5.89 8.25 12.35
N ALA A 152 4.90 7.67 13.03
CA ALA A 152 5.10 6.47 13.85
C ALA A 152 5.45 5.31 12.91
N ARG A 153 6.62 4.68 13.11
CA ARG A 153 7.23 3.76 12.14
C ARG A 153 6.48 2.44 11.94
N ASN A 154 5.19 2.31 12.27
CA ASN A 154 4.44 1.06 12.23
C ASN A 154 3.48 1.00 11.04
N VAL A 155 3.08 -0.21 10.68
CA VAL A 155 1.96 -0.42 9.75
C VAL A 155 0.69 -0.13 10.52
N SER A 156 -0.11 0.78 10.00
CA SER A 156 -1.36 1.22 10.62
C SER A 156 -2.51 0.85 9.70
N LEU A 157 -3.49 0.12 10.23
CA LEU A 157 -4.76 -0.10 9.55
C LEU A 157 -5.63 1.08 9.89
N LEU A 158 -5.97 1.86 8.89
CA LEU A 158 -6.72 3.09 9.06
C LEU A 158 -7.80 3.12 7.99
N ARG A 159 -9.03 3.42 8.41
CA ARG A 159 -10.04 3.85 7.45
C ARG A 159 -9.73 5.31 7.13
N ILE A 160 -9.46 5.60 5.86
CA ILE A 160 -9.22 6.97 5.41
C ILE A 160 -10.43 7.52 4.67
N ILE A 161 -10.72 8.78 4.98
CA ILE A 161 -11.81 9.54 4.38
C ILE A 161 -11.24 10.88 3.90
N PRO A 162 -11.44 11.27 2.64
CA PRO A 162 -11.00 12.57 2.12
C PRO A 162 -11.63 13.70 2.92
N LYS A 163 -10.87 14.77 3.19
CA LYS A 163 -11.43 15.97 3.80
C LYS A 163 -12.40 16.67 2.83
N PRO A 164 -13.40 17.43 3.33
CA PRO A 164 -14.42 18.07 2.49
C PRO A 164 -13.90 19.00 1.38
N ASN A 165 -12.66 19.46 1.48
CA ASN A 165 -12.04 20.40 0.54
C ASN A 165 -11.16 19.71 -0.52
N VAL A 166 -11.16 18.38 -0.57
CA VAL A 166 -10.41 17.59 -1.56
C VAL A 166 -11.40 17.16 -2.64
N GLU A 167 -11.22 17.62 -3.88
CA GLU A 167 -12.12 17.31 -5.00
C GLU A 167 -12.08 15.83 -5.36
N VAL A 168 -13.14 15.09 -5.01
CA VAL A 168 -13.31 13.69 -5.42
C VAL A 168 -13.60 13.65 -6.92
N ILE A 169 -12.58 13.37 -7.71
CA ILE A 169 -12.79 12.96 -9.11
C ILE A 169 -13.22 11.50 -9.05
N SER A 170 -14.54 11.25 -9.04
CA SER A 170 -15.08 9.90 -9.23
C SER A 170 -15.28 9.67 -10.73
N ASP A 171 -14.72 8.60 -11.29
CA ASP A 171 -14.97 8.15 -12.67
C ASP A 171 -16.39 7.58 -12.89
N THR A 172 -17.38 8.03 -12.12
CA THR A 172 -18.76 7.49 -12.15
C THR A 172 -19.77 8.34 -12.93
N ASP A 173 -19.34 9.31 -13.73
CA ASP A 173 -20.23 10.18 -14.51
C ASP A 173 -20.19 9.94 -16.03
N GLU A 174 -19.84 8.73 -16.49
CA GLU A 174 -20.11 8.27 -17.86
C GLU A 174 -20.95 7.00 -17.88
N ALA A 175 -22.17 7.07 -17.35
CA ALA A 175 -23.18 6.04 -17.60
C ALA A 175 -24.62 6.58 -17.62
N LEU A 176 -24.85 7.83 -18.05
CA LEU A 176 -26.19 8.32 -18.38
C LEU A 176 -26.13 9.39 -19.48
N ASN A 177 -26.16 8.96 -20.74
CA ASN A 177 -26.83 9.63 -21.86
C ASN A 177 -27.03 8.65 -23.02
#